data_AF-A0A9D5K4W9-F1
#
_entry.id   AF-A0A9D5K4W9-F1
#
_cell.length_a   1.000
_cell.length_b   1.000
_cell.length_c   1.000
_cell.angle_alpha   90.00
_cell.angle_beta   90.00
_cell.angle_gamma   90.00
#
_symmetry.space_group_name_H-M   'P 1'
#
loop_
_entity.id
_entity.type
_entity.pdbx_description
1 polymer ?
#
loop_
_entity_poly.entity_id
_entity_poly.type
_entity_poly.pdbx_seq_one_letter_code
_entity_poly.pdbx_strand_id
1 'polypeptide(L)'
;MNSSLFSVICRVLLLRRRMSEVLFAGAAVALFHSPPPRAQTPPSPLSKTYVDTLIQRAFYNFNEAVSLTNGQEARLMEAISGAKAVCGNLKRKAKGDPNERYILWKVGELENHIILEERDLVLKRMRRGAQKKNNIINAFNAELARGRPDFSKLEGYHTRMVTIDRNKAAELRYSIQQRGRNLSTTITNAMENAVIRGDMASMRSDMAYVTTNDRHLSVPLEKYRRLERKLKARANRERLKAELDERLARASLLTDDDRFAEAWTVIQQLQEKIARARTQLEPRTAYRFDVEIGNLAERINTKEDSLMEVNLRVLREEGPDQAIDYLDKVLRECGVSLLKVARVDSAIIAVAGPQRGIHDDAIERELGELTRHSQTGDFTLESARQLAARKIQQRADSLRAIA
;
A
#
# COMPACT_ATOMS: atom_id res chain seq x y z
N MET A 1 61.35 11.25 -28.74
CA MET A 1 61.20 9.83 -29.12
C MET A 1 60.38 9.72 -30.40
N ASN A 2 60.99 9.98 -31.56
CA ASN A 2 60.37 9.84 -32.90
C ASN A 2 61.44 9.62 -33.99
N SER A 3 62.46 8.79 -33.70
CA SER A 3 63.58 8.54 -34.63
C SER A 3 63.58 7.14 -35.27
N SER A 4 62.71 6.21 -34.85
CA SER A 4 62.70 4.85 -35.43
C SER A 4 61.80 4.71 -36.67
N LEU A 5 60.75 5.53 -36.81
CA LEU A 5 59.83 5.44 -37.96
C LEU A 5 60.42 5.99 -39.26
N PHE A 6 61.28 7.01 -39.19
CA PHE A 6 61.92 7.58 -40.38
C PHE A 6 63.01 6.67 -40.97
N SER A 7 63.68 5.87 -40.12
CA SER A 7 64.68 4.88 -40.56
C SER A 7 64.06 3.71 -41.34
N VAL A 8 62.85 3.28 -40.94
CA VAL A 8 62.13 2.18 -41.59
C VAL A 8 61.58 2.63 -42.96
N ILE A 9 61.05 3.85 -43.07
CA ILE A 9 60.54 4.39 -44.33
C ILE A 9 61.66 4.60 -45.35
N CYS A 10 62.84 5.07 -44.92
CA CYS A 10 64.01 5.21 -45.81
C CYS A 10 64.58 3.86 -46.27
N ARG A 11 64.55 2.80 -45.44
CA ARG A 11 64.97 1.45 -45.86
C ARG A 11 64.02 0.81 -46.86
N VAL A 12 62.71 1.02 -46.74
CA VAL A 12 61.72 0.47 -47.69
C VAL A 12 61.78 1.18 -49.04
N LEU A 13 62.05 2.49 -49.07
CA LEU A 13 62.22 3.24 -50.32
C LEU A 13 63.55 2.93 -51.05
N LEU A 14 64.63 2.62 -50.32
CA LEU A 14 65.90 2.20 -50.93
C LEU A 14 65.84 0.76 -51.49
N LEU A 15 65.05 -0.14 -50.89
CA LEU A 15 64.82 -1.48 -51.44
C LEU A 15 63.96 -1.46 -52.72
N ARG A 16 63.00 -0.53 -52.83
CA ARG A 16 62.20 -0.36 -54.05
C ARG A 16 63.00 0.21 -55.22
N ARG A 17 64.01 1.05 -54.95
CA ARG A 17 64.88 1.63 -55.99
C ARG A 17 65.97 0.66 -56.48
N ARG A 18 66.47 -0.24 -55.63
CA ARG A 18 67.42 -1.30 -56.05
C ARG A 18 66.76 -2.45 -56.81
N MET A 19 65.47 -2.71 -56.63
CA MET A 19 64.76 -3.70 -57.45
C MET A 19 64.34 -3.17 -58.83
N SER A 20 64.28 -1.86 -59.04
CA SER A 20 64.04 -1.28 -60.38
C SER A 20 65.30 -1.22 -61.25
N GLU A 21 66.50 -1.24 -60.67
CA GLU A 21 67.77 -1.17 -61.43
C GLU A 21 68.35 -2.56 -61.78
N VAL A 22 68.00 -3.62 -61.07
CA VAL A 22 68.44 -5.00 -61.40
C VAL A 22 67.59 -5.65 -62.50
N LEU A 23 66.42 -5.10 -62.82
CA LEU A 23 65.58 -5.57 -63.94
C LEU A 23 65.80 -4.80 -65.25
N PHE A 24 66.64 -3.75 -65.25
CA PHE A 24 66.89 -2.91 -66.42
C PHE A 24 68.27 -3.11 -67.09
N ALA A 25 69.09 -4.06 -66.61
CA ALA A 25 70.46 -4.28 -67.10
C ALA A 25 70.72 -5.74 -67.56
N GLY A 26 69.75 -6.35 -68.26
CA GLY A 26 69.86 -7.75 -68.69
C GLY A 26 69.20 -8.11 -70.02
N ALA A 27 68.97 -7.16 -70.94
CA ALA A 27 68.39 -7.48 -72.24
C ALA A 27 68.73 -6.45 -73.34
N ALA A 28 70.01 -6.12 -73.49
CA ALA A 28 70.55 -5.61 -74.74
C ALA A 28 71.57 -6.64 -75.24
N VAL A 29 71.44 -7.02 -76.51
CA VAL A 29 72.15 -8.11 -77.22
C VAL A 29 71.45 -9.48 -77.17
N ALA A 30 70.29 -9.55 -77.84
CA ALA A 30 69.89 -10.72 -78.62
C ALA A 30 69.04 -10.21 -79.80
N LEU A 31 69.73 -9.71 -80.82
CA LEU A 31 69.16 -9.56 -82.15
C LEU A 31 68.92 -10.96 -82.72
N PHE A 32 67.83 -11.08 -83.48
CA PHE A 32 67.35 -12.21 -84.29
C PHE A 32 66.20 -13.05 -83.71
N HIS A 33 65.04 -12.88 -84.37
CA HIS A 33 63.82 -13.71 -84.37
C HIS A 33 62.92 -13.67 -83.12
N SER A 34 62.23 -12.54 -82.94
CA SER A 34 60.96 -12.48 -82.19
C SER A 34 59.79 -12.57 -83.18
N PRO A 35 58.84 -13.52 -83.03
CA PRO A 35 57.67 -13.63 -83.89
C PRO A 35 56.76 -12.40 -83.73
N PRO A 36 55.88 -12.10 -84.70
CA PRO A 36 55.03 -10.92 -84.65
C PRO A 36 54.19 -10.88 -83.36
N PRO A 37 53.81 -9.68 -82.87
CA PRO A 37 52.96 -9.56 -81.69
C PRO A 37 51.70 -10.40 -81.94
N ARG A 38 51.47 -11.41 -81.10
CA ARG A 38 50.16 -12.08 -81.06
C ARG A 38 49.14 -10.97 -80.86
N ALA A 39 48.31 -10.75 -81.88
CA ALA A 39 47.08 -9.99 -81.73
C ALA A 39 46.43 -10.47 -80.44
N GLN A 40 46.19 -9.55 -79.50
CA GLN A 40 45.29 -9.83 -78.39
C GLN A 40 43.99 -10.21 -79.07
N THR A 41 43.68 -11.50 -79.09
CA THR A 41 42.37 -11.99 -79.51
C THR A 41 41.35 -11.13 -78.77
N PRO A 42 40.38 -10.52 -79.48
CA PRO A 42 39.33 -9.78 -78.81
C PRO A 42 38.75 -10.68 -77.71
N PRO A 43 38.46 -10.14 -76.51
CA PRO A 43 37.87 -10.93 -75.44
C PRO A 43 36.69 -11.70 -76.04
N SER A 44 36.68 -13.02 -75.88
CA SER A 44 35.63 -13.85 -76.46
C SER A 44 34.27 -13.26 -76.07
N PRO A 45 33.37 -12.99 -77.04
CA PRO A 45 32.14 -12.29 -76.77
C PRO A 45 31.36 -13.02 -75.69
N LEU A 46 30.78 -12.26 -74.76
CA LEU A 46 29.96 -12.83 -73.70
C LEU A 46 28.81 -13.63 -74.32
N SER A 47 28.75 -14.91 -73.95
CA SER A 47 27.64 -15.78 -74.32
C SER A 47 26.34 -15.22 -73.73
N LYS A 48 25.28 -15.17 -74.55
CA LYS A 48 23.93 -14.80 -74.11
C LYS A 48 23.47 -15.67 -72.94
N THR A 49 23.76 -16.97 -72.99
CA THR A 49 23.43 -17.94 -71.92
C THR A 49 24.09 -17.57 -70.59
N TYR A 50 25.33 -17.07 -70.61
CA TYR A 50 26.03 -16.65 -69.40
C TYR A 50 25.37 -15.42 -68.75
N VAL A 51 24.98 -14.44 -69.58
CA VAL A 51 24.28 -13.22 -69.14
C VAL A 51 22.91 -13.59 -68.56
N ASP A 52 22.16 -14.44 -69.25
CA ASP A 52 20.83 -14.90 -68.82
C ASP A 52 20.90 -15.69 -67.52
N THR A 53 21.89 -16.59 -67.37
CA THR A 53 22.07 -17.38 -66.15
C THR A 53 22.37 -16.49 -64.95
N LEU A 54 23.20 -15.46 -65.11
CA LEU A 54 23.51 -14.53 -64.01
C LEU A 54 22.30 -13.70 -63.60
N ILE A 55 21.48 -13.30 -64.56
CA ILE A 55 20.28 -12.50 -64.32
C ILE A 55 19.17 -13.36 -63.71
N GLN A 56 18.96 -14.56 -64.25
CA GLN A 56 18.04 -15.54 -63.68
C GLN A 56 18.43 -15.90 -62.24
N ARG A 57 19.73 -16.07 -61.96
CA ARG A 57 20.21 -16.28 -60.59
C ARG A 57 19.93 -15.10 -59.68
N ALA A 58 20.06 -13.87 -60.16
CA ALA A 58 19.70 -12.68 -59.39
C ALA A 58 18.19 -12.63 -59.09
N PHE A 59 17.33 -12.93 -60.07
CA PHE A 59 15.88 -13.03 -59.87
C PHE A 59 15.49 -14.18 -58.92
N TYR A 60 16.17 -15.32 -59.01
CA TYR A 60 15.97 -16.43 -58.07
C TYR A 60 16.28 -16.01 -56.63
N ASN A 61 17.38 -15.29 -56.40
CA ASN A 61 17.73 -14.79 -55.07
C ASN A 61 16.69 -13.80 -54.52
N PHE A 62 16.07 -12.97 -55.37
CA PHE A 62 14.95 -12.12 -54.97
C PHE A 62 13.73 -12.95 -54.54
N ASN A 63 13.34 -13.93 -55.35
CA ASN A 63 12.21 -14.81 -55.03
C ASN A 63 12.43 -15.61 -53.74
N GLU A 64 13.65 -16.08 -53.51
CA GLU A 64 14.03 -16.76 -52.27
C GLU A 64 13.95 -15.81 -51.06
N ALA A 65 14.46 -14.59 -51.19
CA ALA A 65 14.41 -13.58 -50.12
C ALA A 65 12.97 -13.19 -49.73
N VAL A 66 12.04 -13.19 -50.69
CA VAL A 66 10.61 -12.88 -50.45
C VAL A 66 9.88 -14.06 -49.79
N SER A 67 10.25 -15.30 -50.11
CA SER A 67 9.52 -16.51 -49.69
C SER A 67 9.72 -16.92 -48.22
N LEU A 68 10.75 -16.42 -47.55
CA LEU A 68 11.09 -16.80 -46.18
C LEU A 68 10.38 -15.90 -45.17
N THR A 69 9.74 -16.43 -44.13
CA THR A 69 8.94 -15.62 -43.18
C THR A 69 9.79 -14.84 -42.16
N ASN A 70 11.01 -15.32 -41.83
CA ASN A 70 11.90 -14.72 -40.83
C ASN A 70 13.12 -14.07 -41.50
N GLY A 71 13.45 -12.83 -41.13
CA GLY A 71 14.65 -12.13 -41.63
C GLY A 71 14.57 -11.60 -43.06
N GLN A 72 13.35 -11.52 -43.64
CA GLN A 72 13.09 -11.04 -45.01
C GLN A 72 13.87 -9.78 -45.39
N GLU A 73 13.96 -8.81 -44.48
CA GLU A 73 14.56 -7.52 -44.79
C GLU A 73 16.09 -7.59 -44.96
N ALA A 74 16.77 -8.40 -44.14
CA ALA A 74 18.22 -8.55 -44.23
C ALA A 74 18.61 -9.33 -45.49
N ARG A 75 17.89 -10.42 -45.80
CA ARG A 75 18.11 -11.21 -47.02
C ARG A 75 17.72 -10.46 -48.29
N LEU A 76 16.65 -9.65 -48.24
CA LEU A 76 16.27 -8.79 -49.36
C LEU A 76 17.33 -7.70 -49.61
N MET A 77 17.90 -7.09 -48.56
CA MET A 77 19.03 -6.16 -48.73
C MET A 77 20.28 -6.85 -49.31
N GLU A 78 20.57 -8.08 -48.89
CA GLU A 78 21.66 -8.88 -49.45
C GLU A 78 21.42 -9.22 -50.92
N ALA A 79 20.20 -9.62 -51.28
CA ALA A 79 19.79 -9.87 -52.67
C ALA A 79 19.89 -8.61 -53.54
N ILE A 80 19.46 -7.45 -53.03
CA ILE A 80 19.61 -6.14 -53.69
C ILE A 80 21.10 -5.83 -53.92
N SER A 81 21.94 -6.00 -52.91
CA SER A 81 23.39 -5.76 -53.00
C SER A 81 24.05 -6.68 -54.03
N GLY A 82 23.71 -7.98 -53.99
CA GLY A 82 24.18 -8.98 -54.95
C GLY A 82 23.74 -8.67 -56.38
N ALA A 83 22.48 -8.28 -56.58
CA ALA A 83 21.96 -7.90 -57.89
C ALA A 83 22.64 -6.64 -58.44
N LYS A 84 22.88 -5.61 -57.60
CA LYS A 84 23.66 -4.42 -57.98
C LYS A 84 25.09 -4.77 -58.40
N ALA A 85 25.74 -5.71 -57.70
CA ALA A 85 27.07 -6.19 -58.06
C ALA A 85 27.06 -6.92 -59.42
N VAL A 86 26.02 -7.72 -59.71
CA VAL A 86 25.82 -8.37 -61.02
C VAL A 86 25.61 -7.32 -62.11
N CYS A 87 24.75 -6.32 -61.91
CA CYS A 87 24.54 -5.22 -62.85
C CYS A 87 25.85 -4.46 -63.14
N GLY A 88 26.60 -4.10 -62.10
CA GLY A 88 27.88 -3.40 -62.23
C GLY A 88 28.96 -4.24 -62.93
N ASN A 89 28.98 -5.55 -62.71
CA ASN A 89 29.89 -6.46 -63.39
C ASN A 89 29.53 -6.61 -64.88
N LEU A 90 28.25 -6.81 -65.20
CA LEU A 90 27.78 -6.95 -66.58
C LEU A 90 27.96 -5.65 -67.38
N LYS A 91 27.66 -4.48 -66.81
CA LYS A 91 27.92 -3.18 -67.45
C LYS A 91 29.40 -2.95 -67.75
N ARG A 92 30.30 -3.33 -66.85
CA ARG A 92 31.74 -3.22 -67.07
C ARG A 92 32.23 -4.14 -68.18
N LYS A 93 31.74 -5.38 -68.20
CA LYS A 93 32.12 -6.37 -69.22
C LYS A 93 31.43 -6.14 -70.58
N ALA A 94 30.32 -5.41 -70.63
CA ALA A 94 29.61 -5.10 -71.87
C ALA A 94 30.32 -4.06 -72.74
N LYS A 95 31.18 -3.20 -72.16
CA LYS A 95 31.88 -2.15 -72.90
C LYS A 95 32.82 -2.77 -73.94
N GLY A 96 32.51 -2.58 -75.22
CA GLY A 96 33.28 -3.14 -76.33
C GLY A 96 32.94 -4.58 -76.71
N ASP A 97 31.84 -5.14 -76.17
CA ASP A 97 31.33 -6.46 -76.56
C ASP A 97 30.36 -6.34 -77.75
N PRO A 98 30.44 -7.20 -78.78
CA PRO A 98 29.47 -7.23 -79.89
C PRO A 98 28.00 -7.36 -79.46
N ASN A 99 27.73 -7.95 -78.29
CA ASN A 99 26.40 -8.13 -77.71
C ASN A 99 26.02 -7.03 -76.68
N GLU A 100 26.74 -5.91 -76.62
CA GLU A 100 26.54 -4.84 -75.63
C GLU A 100 25.07 -4.43 -75.47
N ARG A 101 24.34 -4.24 -76.58
CA ARG A 101 22.92 -3.85 -76.56
C ARG A 101 22.04 -4.87 -75.83
N TYR A 102 22.30 -6.16 -76.02
CA TYR A 102 21.58 -7.24 -75.35
C TYR A 102 21.85 -7.23 -73.83
N ILE A 103 23.12 -7.09 -73.46
CA ILE A 103 23.56 -7.08 -72.06
C ILE A 103 22.97 -5.86 -71.34
N LEU A 104 23.00 -4.68 -71.95
CA LEU A 104 22.43 -3.47 -71.37
C LEU A 104 20.91 -3.54 -71.23
N TRP A 105 20.20 -4.12 -72.21
CA TRP A 105 18.76 -4.34 -72.09
C TRP A 105 18.44 -5.24 -70.89
N LYS A 106 19.13 -6.38 -70.80
CA LYS A 106 18.96 -7.35 -69.72
C LYS A 106 19.35 -6.81 -68.34
N VAL A 107 20.43 -6.03 -68.26
CA VAL A 107 20.78 -5.30 -67.04
C VAL A 107 19.71 -4.27 -66.68
N GLY A 108 19.14 -3.57 -67.66
CA GLY A 108 18.04 -2.63 -67.44
C GLY A 108 16.80 -3.29 -66.82
N GLU A 109 16.45 -4.52 -67.22
CA GLU A 109 15.39 -5.30 -66.59
C GLU A 109 15.68 -5.56 -65.10
N LEU A 110 16.91 -5.99 -64.79
CA LEU A 110 17.32 -6.26 -63.41
C LEU A 110 17.39 -4.97 -62.57
N GLU A 111 17.83 -3.85 -63.14
CA GLU A 111 17.86 -2.55 -62.47
C GLU A 111 16.47 -2.01 -62.15
N ASN A 112 15.52 -2.16 -63.07
CA ASN A 112 14.13 -1.80 -62.80
C ASN A 112 13.56 -2.63 -61.64
N HIS A 113 13.89 -3.92 -61.57
CA HIS A 113 13.46 -4.78 -60.47
C HIS A 113 14.12 -4.39 -59.14
N ILE A 114 15.42 -4.08 -59.13
CA ILE A 114 16.13 -3.55 -57.95
C ILE A 114 15.41 -2.29 -57.41
N ILE A 115 15.05 -1.35 -58.28
CA ILE A 115 14.39 -0.10 -57.87
C ILE A 115 13.03 -0.38 -57.22
N LEU A 116 12.25 -1.32 -57.77
CA LEU A 116 10.95 -1.71 -57.20
C LEU A 116 11.12 -2.31 -55.79
N GLU A 117 12.05 -3.25 -55.63
CA GLU A 117 12.31 -3.90 -54.33
C GLU A 117 12.85 -2.92 -53.28
N GLU A 118 13.70 -1.97 -53.66
CA GLU A 118 14.18 -0.91 -52.76
C GLU A 118 13.04 -0.02 -52.27
N ARG A 119 12.13 0.38 -53.18
CA ARG A 119 10.96 1.18 -52.83
C ARG A 119 10.03 0.43 -51.89
N ASP A 120 9.79 -0.85 -52.14
CA ASP A 120 8.95 -1.70 -51.29
C ASP A 120 9.54 -1.89 -49.90
N LEU A 121 10.87 -2.03 -49.79
CA LEU A 121 11.56 -2.14 -48.51
C LEU A 121 11.42 -0.84 -47.70
N VAL A 122 11.55 0.33 -48.34
CA VAL A 122 11.29 1.63 -47.70
C VAL A 122 9.85 1.74 -47.21
N LEU A 123 8.87 1.37 -48.04
CA LEU A 123 7.45 1.39 -47.65
C LEU A 123 7.15 0.44 -46.49
N LYS A 124 7.74 -0.77 -46.50
CA LYS A 124 7.62 -1.74 -45.39
C LYS A 124 8.19 -1.17 -44.09
N ARG A 125 9.36 -0.50 -44.14
CA ARG A 125 9.94 0.20 -42.97
C ARG A 125 9.03 1.30 -42.45
N MET A 126 8.50 2.14 -43.34
CA MET A 126 7.56 3.22 -42.98
C MET A 126 6.29 2.66 -42.32
N ARG A 127 5.68 1.61 -42.89
CA ARG A 127 4.51 0.93 -42.31
C ARG A 127 4.79 0.36 -40.93
N ARG A 128 5.93 -0.30 -40.72
CA ARG A 128 6.35 -0.82 -39.41
C ARG A 128 6.56 0.29 -38.39
N GLY A 129 7.17 1.41 -38.78
CA GLY A 129 7.32 2.59 -37.94
C GLY A 129 5.97 3.17 -37.50
N ALA A 130 5.05 3.34 -38.45
CA ALA A 130 3.69 3.79 -38.19
C ALA A 130 2.92 2.81 -37.27
N GLN A 131 3.05 1.50 -37.49
CA GLN A 131 2.42 0.48 -36.65
C GLN A 131 2.95 0.51 -35.21
N LYS A 132 4.27 0.63 -35.02
CA LYS A 132 4.86 0.80 -33.68
C LYS A 132 4.34 2.05 -32.98
N LYS A 133 4.26 3.18 -33.69
CA LYS A 133 3.68 4.43 -33.18
C LYS A 133 2.23 4.23 -32.75
N ASN A 134 1.40 3.63 -33.59
CA ASN A 134 -0.02 3.40 -33.30
C ASN A 134 -0.23 2.43 -32.13
N ASN A 135 0.58 1.39 -32.02
CA ASN A 135 0.49 0.44 -30.89
C ASN A 135 0.77 1.14 -29.55
N ILE A 136 1.77 2.04 -29.50
CA ILE A 136 2.07 2.83 -28.30
C ILE A 136 0.91 3.78 -27.98
N ILE A 137 0.37 4.47 -28.97
CA ILE A 137 -0.77 5.39 -28.78
C ILE A 137 -1.98 4.63 -28.25
N ASN A 138 -2.31 3.47 -28.81
CA ASN A 138 -3.45 2.66 -28.37
C ASN A 138 -3.28 2.19 -26.92
N ALA A 139 -2.10 1.67 -26.56
CA ALA A 139 -1.81 1.25 -25.20
C ALA A 139 -1.83 2.43 -24.20
N PHE A 140 -1.31 3.59 -24.62
CA PHE A 140 -1.35 4.82 -23.83
C PHE A 140 -2.78 5.29 -23.59
N ASN A 141 -3.61 5.36 -24.63
CA ASN A 141 -5.01 5.80 -24.51
C ASN A 141 -5.82 4.85 -23.63
N ALA A 142 -5.59 3.54 -23.76
CA ALA A 142 -6.24 2.55 -22.90
C ALA A 142 -5.87 2.72 -21.41
N GLU A 143 -4.62 3.05 -21.10
CA GLU A 143 -4.18 3.33 -19.74
C GLU A 143 -4.76 4.67 -19.23
N LEU A 144 -4.71 5.71 -20.07
CA LEU A 144 -5.19 7.06 -19.73
C LEU A 144 -6.70 7.08 -19.41
N ALA A 145 -7.47 6.23 -20.10
CA ALA A 145 -8.92 6.10 -19.93
C ALA A 145 -9.33 5.45 -18.60
N ARG A 146 -8.41 4.78 -17.89
CA ARG A 146 -8.72 4.16 -16.59
C ARG A 146 -9.10 5.22 -15.55
N GLY A 147 -10.01 4.85 -14.65
CA GLY A 147 -10.38 5.70 -13.51
C GLY A 147 -9.18 6.06 -12.62
N ARG A 148 -8.29 5.09 -12.40
CA ARG A 148 -6.99 5.26 -11.73
C ARG A 148 -5.86 4.81 -12.67
N PRO A 149 -5.33 5.71 -13.51
CA PRO A 149 -4.24 5.38 -14.41
C PRO A 149 -2.93 5.12 -13.65
N ASP A 150 -2.09 4.25 -14.18
CA ASP A 150 -0.72 4.09 -13.71
C ASP A 150 0.21 5.10 -14.40
N PHE A 151 0.58 6.17 -13.70
CA PHE A 151 1.42 7.22 -14.26
C PHE A 151 2.81 6.72 -14.64
N SER A 152 3.35 5.71 -13.96
CA SER A 152 4.64 5.13 -14.30
C SER A 152 4.60 4.44 -15.67
N LYS A 153 3.50 3.75 -16.00
CA LYS A 153 3.29 3.17 -17.32
C LYS A 153 3.12 4.24 -18.40
N LEU A 154 2.37 5.30 -18.10
CA LEU A 154 2.19 6.43 -19.03
C LEU A 154 3.53 7.11 -19.37
N GLU A 155 4.40 7.32 -18.38
CA GLU A 155 5.77 7.81 -18.60
C GLU A 155 6.62 6.84 -19.41
N GLY A 156 6.45 5.54 -19.19
CA GLY A 156 7.10 4.50 -19.98
C GLY A 156 6.69 4.53 -21.47
N TYR A 157 5.43 4.85 -21.78
CA TYR A 157 4.97 5.05 -23.16
C TYR A 157 5.47 6.35 -23.75
N HIS A 158 5.47 7.44 -22.97
CA HIS A 158 6.06 8.72 -23.37
C HIS A 158 7.53 8.54 -23.79
N THR A 159 8.36 7.93 -22.93
CA THR A 159 9.79 7.71 -23.20
C THR A 159 10.01 6.88 -24.47
N ARG A 160 9.19 5.84 -24.70
CA ARG A 160 9.22 5.07 -25.95
C ARG A 160 8.83 5.92 -27.16
N MET A 161 7.82 6.78 -27.03
CA MET A 161 7.39 7.66 -28.12
C MET A 161 8.46 8.70 -28.45
N VAL A 162 9.22 9.24 -27.48
CA VAL A 162 10.31 10.19 -27.72
C VAL A 162 11.35 9.65 -28.72
N THR A 163 11.61 8.34 -28.69
CA THR A 163 12.55 7.68 -29.61
C THR A 163 12.02 7.54 -31.04
N ILE A 164 10.71 7.63 -31.23
CA ILE A 164 10.03 7.43 -32.53
C ILE A 164 9.59 8.78 -33.12
N ASP A 165 8.90 9.60 -32.32
CA ASP A 165 8.29 10.87 -32.72
C ASP A 165 8.22 11.82 -31.51
N ARG A 166 9.10 12.84 -31.51
CA ARG A 166 9.17 13.83 -30.44
C ARG A 166 7.92 14.72 -30.35
N ASN A 167 7.29 15.04 -31.47
CA ASN A 167 6.10 15.89 -31.49
C ASN A 167 4.93 15.14 -30.85
N LYS A 168 4.75 13.87 -31.23
CA LYS A 168 3.71 13.05 -30.60
C LYS A 168 3.99 12.79 -29.12
N ALA A 169 5.25 12.61 -28.74
CA ALA A 169 5.62 12.48 -27.33
C ALA A 169 5.22 13.72 -26.51
N ALA A 170 5.41 14.93 -27.04
CA ALA A 170 4.98 16.16 -26.37
C ALA A 170 3.46 16.19 -26.14
N GLU A 171 2.65 15.73 -27.10
CA GLU A 171 1.20 15.59 -26.92
C GLU A 171 0.83 14.57 -25.83
N LEU A 172 1.53 13.43 -25.78
CA LEU A 172 1.33 12.45 -24.71
C LEU A 172 1.65 13.06 -23.34
N ARG A 173 2.77 13.79 -23.23
CA ARG A 173 3.19 14.47 -22.01
C ARG A 173 2.13 15.47 -21.53
N TYR A 174 1.60 16.27 -22.45
CA TYR A 174 0.51 17.20 -22.18
C TYR A 174 -0.74 16.46 -21.66
N SER A 175 -1.10 15.34 -22.30
CA SER A 175 -2.24 14.52 -21.90
C SER A 175 -2.09 13.92 -20.49
N ILE A 176 -0.88 13.49 -20.13
CA ILE A 176 -0.55 13.03 -18.75
C ILE A 176 -0.80 14.15 -17.74
N GLN A 177 -0.30 15.36 -18.03
CA GLN A 177 -0.45 16.51 -17.13
C GLN A 177 -1.93 16.91 -16.96
N GLN A 178 -2.69 16.96 -18.05
CA GLN A 178 -4.12 17.26 -18.01
C GLN A 178 -4.89 16.22 -17.20
N ARG A 179 -4.61 14.93 -17.42
CA ARG A 179 -5.22 13.85 -16.64
C ARG A 179 -4.86 13.94 -15.16
N GLY A 180 -3.59 14.21 -14.83
CA GLY A 180 -3.13 14.41 -13.46
C GLY A 180 -3.87 15.53 -12.73
N ARG A 181 -4.06 16.69 -13.38
CA ARG A 181 -4.82 17.82 -12.82
C ARG A 181 -6.28 17.46 -12.55
N ASN A 182 -6.97 16.89 -13.54
CA ASN A 182 -8.37 16.49 -13.40
C ASN A 182 -8.54 15.45 -12.28
N LEU A 183 -7.67 14.44 -12.28
CA LEU A 183 -7.70 13.37 -11.31
C LEU A 183 -7.38 13.86 -9.88
N SER A 184 -6.51 14.85 -9.74
CA SER A 184 -6.20 15.46 -8.43
C SER A 184 -7.48 16.02 -7.78
N THR A 185 -8.30 16.73 -8.56
CA THR A 185 -9.58 17.27 -8.07
C THR A 185 -10.57 16.14 -7.77
N THR A 186 -10.73 15.17 -8.67
CA THR A 186 -11.66 14.05 -8.50
C THR A 186 -11.33 13.20 -7.27
N ILE A 187 -10.07 12.82 -7.08
CA ILE A 187 -9.63 12.01 -5.94
C ILE A 187 -9.75 12.81 -4.65
N THR A 188 -9.42 14.10 -4.67
CA THR A 188 -9.60 14.94 -3.48
C THR A 188 -11.06 15.02 -3.04
N ASN A 189 -11.98 15.19 -3.99
CA ASN A 189 -13.42 15.19 -3.71
C ASN A 189 -13.90 13.81 -3.24
N ALA A 190 -13.39 12.73 -3.84
CA ALA A 190 -13.69 11.37 -3.42
C ALA A 190 -13.25 11.12 -1.97
N MET A 191 -12.04 11.57 -1.60
CA MET A 191 -11.53 11.50 -0.22
C MET A 191 -12.38 12.33 0.74
N GLU A 192 -12.77 13.56 0.38
CA GLU A 192 -13.64 14.40 1.20
C GLU A 192 -15.01 13.72 1.44
N ASN A 193 -15.59 13.15 0.38
CA ASN A 193 -16.86 12.40 0.48
C ASN A 193 -16.71 11.11 1.28
N ALA A 194 -15.56 10.44 1.21
CA ALA A 194 -15.27 9.26 2.02
C ALA A 194 -15.15 9.63 3.52
N VAL A 195 -14.51 10.77 3.86
CA VAL A 195 -14.49 11.30 5.23
C VAL A 195 -15.90 11.55 5.75
N ILE A 196 -16.78 12.13 4.93
CA ILE A 196 -18.17 12.44 5.32
C ILE A 196 -18.96 11.14 5.54
N ARG A 197 -18.90 10.21 4.58
CA ARG A 197 -19.58 8.91 4.63
C ARG A 197 -19.05 7.97 5.71
N GLY A 198 -17.82 8.19 6.19
CA GLY A 198 -17.15 7.28 7.12
C GLY A 198 -16.56 6.04 6.43
N ASP A 199 -16.36 6.08 5.11
CA ASP A 199 -15.73 4.98 4.39
C ASP A 199 -14.21 5.09 4.48
N MET A 200 -13.67 4.49 5.55
CA MET A 200 -12.26 4.53 5.89
C MET A 200 -11.39 3.71 4.93
N ALA A 201 -11.95 2.65 4.34
CA ALA A 201 -11.22 1.77 3.43
C ALA A 201 -10.96 2.46 2.09
N SER A 202 -12.01 3.06 1.51
CA SER A 202 -11.89 3.82 0.27
C SER A 202 -10.93 5.00 0.44
N MET A 203 -11.05 5.74 1.54
CA MET A 203 -10.16 6.87 1.80
C MET A 203 -8.69 6.44 1.92
N ARG A 204 -8.38 5.34 2.62
CA ARG A 204 -7.00 4.83 2.71
C ARG A 204 -6.46 4.40 1.36
N SER A 205 -7.29 3.78 0.52
CA SER A 205 -6.92 3.38 -0.84
C SER A 205 -6.62 4.58 -1.73
N ASP A 206 -7.49 5.60 -1.71
CA ASP A 206 -7.27 6.85 -2.43
C ASP A 206 -6.02 7.57 -1.93
N MET A 207 -5.80 7.55 -0.62
CA MET A 207 -4.62 8.14 0.01
C MET A 207 -3.33 7.48 -0.47
N ALA A 208 -3.26 6.15 -0.44
CA ALA A 208 -2.11 5.39 -0.90
C ALA A 208 -1.81 5.68 -2.39
N TYR A 209 -2.86 5.74 -3.22
CA TYR A 209 -2.71 6.06 -4.62
C TYR A 209 -2.13 7.47 -4.84
N VAL A 210 -2.58 8.47 -4.07
CA VAL A 210 -2.04 9.83 -4.13
C VAL A 210 -0.56 9.84 -3.73
N THR A 211 -0.19 9.17 -2.64
CA THR A 211 1.20 9.10 -2.18
C THR A 211 2.12 8.46 -3.22
N THR A 212 1.68 7.37 -3.87
CA THR A 212 2.48 6.70 -4.92
C THR A 212 2.67 7.59 -6.14
N ASN A 213 1.71 8.48 -6.46
CA ASN A 213 1.70 9.28 -7.69
C ASN A 213 1.86 10.79 -7.43
N ASP A 214 2.44 11.19 -6.31
CA ASP A 214 2.58 12.58 -5.84
C ASP A 214 3.21 13.52 -6.90
N ARG A 215 4.17 13.00 -7.69
CA ARG A 215 4.81 13.77 -8.77
C ARG A 215 3.84 14.22 -9.88
N HIS A 216 2.74 13.51 -10.08
CA HIS A 216 1.76 13.76 -11.14
C HIS A 216 0.46 14.34 -10.61
N LEU A 217 0.17 14.10 -9.33
CA LEU A 217 -1.04 14.59 -8.67
C LEU A 217 -0.69 15.83 -7.86
N SER A 218 -1.15 16.99 -8.32
CA SER A 218 -0.91 18.29 -7.66
C SER A 218 -1.86 18.50 -6.46
N VAL A 219 -1.94 17.53 -5.56
CA VAL A 219 -2.73 17.66 -4.33
C VAL A 219 -1.87 18.36 -3.27
N PRO A 220 -2.28 19.52 -2.73
CA PRO A 220 -1.50 20.21 -1.70
C PRO A 220 -1.30 19.35 -0.45
N LEU A 221 -0.05 19.25 0.02
CA LEU A 221 0.32 18.45 1.20
C LEU A 221 -0.47 18.85 2.46
N GLU A 222 -0.81 20.13 2.60
CA GLU A 222 -1.63 20.59 3.73
C GLU A 222 -3.05 20.01 3.70
N LYS A 223 -3.66 19.98 2.50
CA LYS A 223 -5.00 19.40 2.30
C LYS A 223 -4.97 17.91 2.62
N TYR A 224 -3.90 17.23 2.21
CA TYR A 224 -3.63 15.84 2.53
C TYR A 224 -3.53 15.61 4.05
N ARG A 225 -2.65 16.35 4.75
CA ARG A 225 -2.48 16.22 6.21
C ARG A 225 -3.76 16.55 6.98
N ARG A 226 -4.57 17.49 6.49
CA ARG A 226 -5.87 17.82 7.08
C ARG A 226 -6.84 16.65 6.97
N LEU A 227 -6.94 16.03 5.80
CA LEU A 227 -7.78 14.86 5.57
C LEU A 227 -7.32 13.67 6.41
N GLU A 228 -6.01 13.43 6.49
CA GLU A 228 -5.43 12.37 7.33
C GLU A 228 -5.75 12.56 8.82
N ARG A 229 -5.63 13.80 9.32
CA ARG A 229 -6.02 14.13 10.70
C ARG A 229 -7.51 13.90 10.95
N LYS A 230 -8.37 14.31 10.02
CA LYS A 230 -9.82 14.05 10.11
C LYS A 230 -10.13 12.55 10.13
N LEU A 231 -9.46 11.76 9.29
CA LEU A 231 -9.55 10.30 9.25
C LEU A 231 -9.17 9.71 10.62
N LYS A 232 -7.98 10.02 11.13
CA LYS A 232 -7.50 9.50 12.43
C LYS A 232 -8.43 9.90 13.58
N ALA A 233 -8.89 11.15 13.60
CA ALA A 233 -9.82 11.63 14.61
C ALA A 233 -11.15 10.86 14.58
N ARG A 234 -11.71 10.62 13.38
CA ARG A 234 -12.95 9.84 13.24
C ARG A 234 -12.77 8.38 13.65
N ALA A 235 -11.68 7.74 13.24
CA ALA A 235 -11.36 6.36 13.64
C ALA A 235 -11.27 6.23 15.17
N ASN A 236 -10.56 7.15 15.82
CA ASN A 236 -10.42 7.17 17.26
C ASN A 236 -11.77 7.39 17.96
N ARG A 237 -12.61 8.28 17.41
CA ARG A 237 -13.96 8.54 17.93
C ARG A 237 -14.87 7.31 17.84
N GLU A 238 -14.85 6.60 16.71
CA GLU A 238 -15.65 5.38 16.53
C GLU A 238 -15.17 4.26 17.47
N ARG A 239 -13.85 4.09 17.62
CA ARG A 239 -13.28 3.14 18.59
C ARG A 239 -13.69 3.48 20.02
N LEU A 240 -13.57 4.75 20.40
CA LEU A 240 -13.96 5.22 21.73
C LEU A 240 -15.45 5.00 21.98
N LYS A 241 -16.30 5.31 21.00
CA LYS A 241 -17.75 5.07 21.11
C LYS A 241 -18.05 3.60 21.34
N ALA A 242 -17.45 2.70 20.56
CA ALA A 242 -17.63 1.26 20.73
C ALA A 242 -17.21 0.77 22.12
N GLU A 243 -16.09 1.28 22.65
CA GLU A 243 -15.65 0.94 24.01
C GLU A 243 -16.62 1.45 25.09
N LEU A 244 -17.18 2.64 24.91
CA LEU A 244 -18.18 3.19 25.83
C LEU A 244 -19.49 2.40 25.77
N ASP A 245 -19.95 2.02 24.57
CA ASP A 245 -21.13 1.18 24.36
C ASP A 245 -20.93 -0.20 25.03
N GLU A 246 -19.75 -0.82 24.89
CA GLU A 246 -19.42 -2.10 25.53
C GLU A 246 -19.45 -2.02 27.06
N ARG A 247 -18.85 -0.97 27.63
CA ARG A 247 -18.84 -0.74 29.08
C ARG A 247 -20.24 -0.45 29.62
N LEU A 248 -21.05 0.29 28.88
CA LEU A 248 -22.44 0.56 29.24
C LEU A 248 -23.26 -0.73 29.25
N ALA A 249 -23.11 -1.58 28.23
CA ALA A 249 -23.74 -2.89 28.18
C ALA A 249 -23.33 -3.76 29.37
N ARG A 250 -22.04 -3.75 29.73
CA ARG A 250 -21.54 -4.44 30.93
C ARG A 250 -22.16 -3.89 32.21
N ALA A 251 -22.28 -2.58 32.36
CA ALA A 251 -22.94 -1.97 33.53
C ALA A 251 -24.40 -2.41 33.62
N SER A 252 -25.13 -2.40 32.50
CA SER A 252 -26.52 -2.89 32.47
C SER A 252 -26.64 -4.34 32.91
N LEU A 253 -25.75 -5.21 32.43
CA LEU A 253 -25.74 -6.63 32.79
C LEU A 253 -25.47 -6.83 34.29
N LEU A 254 -24.50 -6.10 34.86
CA LEU A 254 -24.23 -6.15 36.30
C LEU A 254 -25.41 -5.66 37.15
N THR A 255 -26.14 -4.65 36.67
CA THR A 255 -27.38 -4.18 37.31
C THR A 255 -28.50 -5.22 37.21
N ASP A 256 -28.56 -5.98 36.11
CA ASP A 256 -29.55 -7.05 35.92
C ASP A 256 -29.26 -8.25 36.82
N ASP A 257 -27.98 -8.60 37.02
CA ASP A 257 -27.49 -9.67 37.89
C ASP A 257 -27.40 -9.29 39.38
N ASP A 258 -27.95 -8.15 39.78
CA ASP A 258 -27.95 -7.63 41.16
C ASP A 258 -26.55 -7.45 41.80
N ARG A 259 -25.52 -7.20 40.99
CA ARG A 259 -24.14 -6.89 41.42
C ARG A 259 -23.92 -5.37 41.49
N PHE A 260 -24.60 -4.69 42.41
CA PHE A 260 -24.69 -3.23 42.42
C PHE A 260 -23.36 -2.52 42.68
N ALA A 261 -22.53 -3.00 43.60
CA ALA A 261 -21.24 -2.39 43.90
C ALA A 261 -20.31 -2.36 42.66
N GLU A 262 -20.32 -3.42 41.86
CA GLU A 262 -19.56 -3.50 40.61
C GLU A 262 -20.18 -2.62 39.52
N ALA A 263 -21.52 -2.60 39.42
CA ALA A 263 -22.22 -1.73 38.49
C ALA A 263 -21.90 -0.25 38.74
N TRP A 264 -21.93 0.20 40.02
CA TRP A 264 -21.53 1.56 40.41
C TRP A 264 -20.09 1.89 40.04
N THR A 265 -19.17 0.95 40.24
CA THR A 265 -17.76 1.12 39.86
C THR A 265 -17.61 1.33 38.35
N VAL A 266 -18.32 0.54 37.54
CA VAL A 266 -18.31 0.71 36.07
C VAL A 266 -18.95 2.03 35.65
N ILE A 267 -20.05 2.44 36.29
CA ILE A 267 -20.71 3.73 36.05
C ILE A 267 -19.76 4.90 36.33
N GLN A 268 -19.06 4.90 37.47
CA GLN A 268 -18.09 5.95 37.80
C GLN A 268 -16.95 6.01 36.77
N GLN A 269 -16.40 4.86 36.37
CA GLN A 269 -15.38 4.79 35.33
C GLN A 269 -15.89 5.32 33.98
N LEU A 270 -17.14 5.03 33.63
CA LEU A 270 -17.79 5.55 32.43
C LEU A 270 -17.91 7.08 32.49
N GLN A 271 -18.41 7.63 33.59
CA GLN A 271 -18.56 9.08 33.79
C GLN A 271 -17.22 9.80 33.67
N GLU A 272 -16.18 9.31 34.35
CA GLU A 272 -14.83 9.87 34.23
C GLU A 272 -14.33 9.84 32.78
N LYS A 273 -14.53 8.72 32.10
CA LYS A 273 -14.05 8.54 30.74
C LYS A 273 -14.79 9.43 29.76
N ILE A 274 -16.10 9.59 29.91
CA ILE A 274 -16.91 10.51 29.10
C ILE A 274 -16.47 11.96 29.37
N ALA A 275 -16.26 12.34 30.64
CA ALA A 275 -15.78 13.67 30.99
C ALA A 275 -14.43 13.99 30.31
N ARG A 276 -13.48 13.05 30.33
CA ARG A 276 -12.17 13.20 29.65
C ARG A 276 -12.30 13.23 28.13
N ALA A 277 -13.23 12.47 27.56
CA ALA A 277 -13.38 12.33 26.12
C ALA A 277 -14.44 13.26 25.49
N ARG A 278 -15.02 14.17 26.28
CA ARG A 278 -16.12 15.06 25.88
C ARG A 278 -15.79 15.93 24.67
N THR A 279 -14.51 16.32 24.52
CA THR A 279 -14.03 17.11 23.38
C THR A 279 -13.86 16.31 22.09
N GLN A 280 -13.82 14.97 22.18
CA GLN A 280 -13.62 14.05 21.05
C GLN A 280 -14.93 13.43 20.57
N LEU A 281 -15.91 13.31 21.47
CA LEU A 281 -17.25 12.80 21.17
C LEU A 281 -18.13 13.89 20.55
N GLU A 282 -19.11 13.48 19.76
CA GLU A 282 -20.16 14.42 19.32
C GLU A 282 -21.04 14.78 20.52
N PRO A 283 -21.47 16.06 20.67
CA PRO A 283 -22.29 16.49 21.80
C PRO A 283 -23.54 15.63 22.02
N ARG A 284 -24.20 15.23 20.92
CA ARG A 284 -25.37 14.33 20.97
C ARG A 284 -25.04 12.94 21.48
N THR A 285 -23.86 12.41 21.15
CA THR A 285 -23.42 11.08 21.62
C THR A 285 -23.05 11.13 23.10
N ALA A 286 -22.33 12.18 23.53
CA ALA A 286 -22.02 12.37 24.95
C ALA A 286 -23.31 12.49 25.79
N TYR A 287 -24.25 13.33 25.33
CA TYR A 287 -25.55 13.48 26.00
C TYR A 287 -26.33 12.16 26.11
N ARG A 288 -26.33 11.33 25.05
CA ARG A 288 -26.97 10.01 25.09
C ARG A 288 -26.38 9.15 26.23
N PHE A 289 -25.06 9.09 26.34
CA PHE A 289 -24.42 8.31 27.40
C PHE A 289 -24.73 8.87 28.79
N ASP A 290 -24.76 10.20 28.96
CA ASP A 290 -25.12 10.82 30.24
C ASP A 290 -26.54 10.42 30.68
N VAL A 291 -27.50 10.40 29.73
CA VAL A 291 -28.88 9.96 29.98
C VAL A 291 -28.95 8.48 30.32
N GLU A 292 -28.28 7.62 29.55
CA GLU A 292 -28.28 6.17 29.78
C GLU A 292 -27.63 5.81 31.13
N ILE A 293 -26.57 6.52 31.52
CA ILE A 293 -25.94 6.37 32.84
C ILE A 293 -26.89 6.82 33.95
N GLY A 294 -27.60 7.94 33.77
CA GLY A 294 -28.62 8.41 34.72
C GLY A 294 -29.70 7.36 34.94
N ASN A 295 -30.24 6.81 33.86
CA ASN A 295 -31.27 5.76 33.91
C ASN A 295 -30.76 4.49 34.63
N LEU A 296 -29.50 4.08 34.38
CA LEU A 296 -28.89 2.94 35.08
C LEU A 296 -28.73 3.20 36.58
N ALA A 297 -28.27 4.40 36.96
CA ALA A 297 -28.13 4.79 38.35
C ALA A 297 -29.48 4.81 39.08
N GLU A 298 -30.53 5.36 38.46
CA GLU A 298 -31.90 5.34 39.00
C GLU A 298 -32.43 3.91 39.16
N ARG A 299 -32.16 3.04 38.17
CA ARG A 299 -32.56 1.63 38.22
C ARG A 299 -31.87 0.87 39.35
N ILE A 300 -30.56 1.08 39.55
CA ILE A 300 -29.83 0.52 40.70
C ILE A 300 -30.46 1.00 42.01
N ASN A 301 -30.68 2.32 42.16
CA ASN A 301 -31.28 2.88 43.36
C ASN A 301 -32.65 2.26 43.67
N THR A 302 -33.50 2.10 42.64
CA THR A 302 -34.84 1.51 42.78
C THR A 302 -34.76 0.04 43.23
N LYS A 303 -33.85 -0.74 42.66
CA LYS A 303 -33.62 -2.14 43.08
C LYS A 303 -33.11 -2.23 44.51
N GLU A 304 -32.14 -1.40 44.87
CA GLU A 304 -31.62 -1.32 46.24
C GLU A 304 -32.74 -0.96 47.25
N ASP A 305 -33.57 0.04 46.92
CA ASP A 305 -34.68 0.46 47.79
C ASP A 305 -35.70 -0.67 47.95
N SER A 306 -36.01 -1.40 46.88
CA SER A 306 -36.87 -2.58 46.94
C SER A 306 -36.30 -3.67 47.86
N LEU A 307 -35.00 -3.96 47.79
CA LEU A 307 -34.36 -4.94 48.67
C LEU A 307 -34.37 -4.48 50.14
N MET A 308 -34.19 -3.19 50.41
CA MET A 308 -34.34 -2.63 51.75
C MET A 308 -35.75 -2.80 52.29
N GLU A 309 -36.77 -2.50 51.48
CA GLU A 309 -38.18 -2.66 51.87
C GLU A 309 -38.51 -4.12 52.20
N VAL A 310 -37.97 -5.07 51.43
CA VAL A 310 -38.11 -6.50 51.71
C VAL A 310 -37.48 -6.84 53.07
N ASN A 311 -36.26 -6.37 53.36
CA ASN A 311 -35.62 -6.63 54.66
C ASN A 311 -36.42 -5.99 55.82
N LEU A 312 -36.89 -4.75 55.66
CA LEU A 312 -37.74 -4.10 56.67
C LEU A 312 -39.07 -4.84 56.89
N ARG A 313 -39.60 -5.52 55.87
CA ARG A 313 -40.77 -6.40 56.02
C ARG A 313 -40.41 -7.67 56.80
N VAL A 314 -39.30 -8.33 56.45
CA VAL A 314 -38.79 -9.50 57.20
C VAL A 314 -38.59 -9.16 58.68
N LEU A 315 -38.05 -7.98 58.99
CA LEU A 315 -37.90 -7.49 60.37
C LEU A 315 -39.24 -7.40 61.13
N ARG A 316 -40.32 -7.00 60.45
CA ARG A 316 -41.66 -6.86 61.06
C ARG A 316 -42.40 -8.19 61.20
N GLU A 317 -42.22 -9.10 60.24
CA GLU A 317 -43.00 -10.33 60.12
C GLU A 317 -42.30 -11.54 60.77
N GLU A 318 -40.98 -11.65 60.62
CA GLU A 318 -40.19 -12.82 61.02
C GLU A 318 -39.22 -12.53 62.18
N GLY A 319 -38.93 -11.24 62.45
CA GLY A 319 -38.13 -10.78 63.58
C GLY A 319 -36.68 -10.41 63.24
N PRO A 320 -35.90 -9.97 64.25
CA PRO A 320 -34.57 -9.38 64.04
C PRO A 320 -33.54 -10.36 63.51
N ASP A 321 -33.54 -11.62 63.97
CA ASP A 321 -32.55 -12.62 63.56
C ASP A 321 -32.64 -12.94 62.05
N GLN A 322 -33.85 -13.11 61.53
CA GLN A 322 -34.10 -13.31 60.09
C GLN A 322 -33.73 -12.08 59.25
N ALA A 323 -33.99 -10.88 59.77
CA ALA A 323 -33.61 -9.63 59.11
C ALA A 323 -32.08 -9.44 59.02
N ILE A 324 -31.35 -9.86 60.06
CA ILE A 324 -29.88 -9.89 60.07
C ILE A 324 -29.37 -10.88 59.02
N ASP A 325 -29.94 -12.10 59.00
CA ASP A 325 -29.58 -13.12 58.02
C ASP A 325 -29.80 -12.65 56.58
N TYR A 326 -30.92 -11.98 56.31
CA TYR A 326 -31.19 -11.38 54.99
C TYR A 326 -30.22 -10.22 54.67
N LEU A 327 -29.88 -9.40 55.68
CA LEU A 327 -28.92 -8.31 55.51
C LEU A 327 -27.56 -8.85 55.07
N ASP A 328 -27.08 -9.89 55.72
CA ASP A 328 -25.78 -10.48 55.46
C ASP A 328 -25.73 -11.28 54.15
N LYS A 329 -26.73 -12.13 53.91
CA LYS A 329 -26.75 -13.05 52.76
C LYS A 329 -27.27 -12.41 51.47
N VAL A 330 -28.01 -11.31 51.54
CA VAL A 330 -28.62 -10.69 50.35
C VAL A 330 -28.16 -9.25 50.17
N LEU A 331 -28.39 -8.36 51.15
CA LEU A 331 -28.07 -6.93 50.96
C LEU A 331 -26.57 -6.68 50.81
N ARG A 332 -25.75 -7.32 51.64
CA ARG A 332 -24.29 -7.20 51.57
C ARG A 332 -23.72 -7.93 50.35
N GLU A 333 -24.24 -9.12 50.00
CA GLU A 333 -23.79 -9.87 48.82
C GLU A 333 -24.11 -9.16 47.50
N CYS A 334 -25.31 -8.58 47.35
CA CYS A 334 -25.67 -7.75 46.20
C CYS A 334 -24.90 -6.42 46.14
N GLY A 335 -24.22 -6.05 47.23
CA GLY A 335 -23.43 -4.82 47.30
C GLY A 335 -24.28 -3.55 47.36
N VAL A 336 -25.40 -3.59 48.09
CA VAL A 336 -26.26 -2.42 48.34
C VAL A 336 -25.45 -1.32 49.05
N SER A 337 -25.71 -0.06 48.69
CA SER A 337 -25.05 1.12 49.29
C SER A 337 -24.94 1.04 50.83
N LEU A 338 -23.75 1.36 51.36
CA LEU A 338 -23.46 1.34 52.80
C LEU A 338 -24.43 2.20 53.62
N LEU A 339 -24.86 3.35 53.08
CA LEU A 339 -25.84 4.21 53.75
C LEU A 339 -27.21 3.53 53.90
N LYS A 340 -27.61 2.77 52.88
CA LYS A 340 -28.86 2.01 52.85
C LYS A 340 -28.79 0.83 53.81
N VAL A 341 -27.68 0.08 53.80
CA VAL A 341 -27.42 -1.00 54.76
C VAL A 341 -27.45 -0.48 56.20
N ALA A 342 -26.77 0.64 56.49
CA ALA A 342 -26.73 1.24 57.82
C ALA A 342 -28.13 1.67 58.32
N ARG A 343 -29.01 2.11 57.41
CA ARG A 343 -30.39 2.46 57.75
C ARG A 343 -31.22 1.25 58.16
N VAL A 344 -31.05 0.11 57.48
CA VAL A 344 -31.71 -1.16 57.86
C VAL A 344 -31.14 -1.67 59.18
N ASP A 345 -29.81 -1.67 59.32
CA ASP A 345 -29.11 -2.11 60.53
C ASP A 345 -29.56 -1.31 61.77
N SER A 346 -29.67 0.02 61.64
CA SER A 346 -30.21 0.88 62.71
C SER A 346 -31.66 0.54 63.07
N ALA A 347 -32.48 0.15 62.08
CA ALA A 347 -33.87 -0.24 62.31
C ALA A 347 -33.95 -1.59 63.04
N ILE A 348 -33.09 -2.55 62.70
CA ILE A 348 -32.96 -3.83 63.41
C ILE A 348 -32.59 -3.58 64.88
N ILE A 349 -31.57 -2.77 65.14
CA ILE A 349 -31.12 -2.42 66.51
C ILE A 349 -32.25 -1.74 67.30
N ALA A 350 -33.00 -0.83 66.68
CA ALA A 350 -34.11 -0.14 67.33
C ALA A 350 -35.26 -1.07 67.73
N VAL A 351 -35.59 -2.07 66.90
CA VAL A 351 -36.63 -3.07 67.18
C VAL A 351 -36.14 -4.12 68.17
N ALA A 352 -34.88 -4.52 68.10
CA ALA A 352 -34.28 -5.43 69.06
C ALA A 352 -34.24 -4.82 70.48
N GLY A 353 -34.15 -3.48 70.59
CA GLY A 353 -34.11 -2.76 71.86
C GLY A 353 -32.92 -3.14 72.75
N PRO A 354 -32.58 -2.34 73.77
CA PRO A 354 -31.62 -2.77 74.77
C PRO A 354 -32.33 -3.67 75.78
N GLN A 355 -32.65 -4.93 75.46
CA GLN A 355 -32.93 -5.94 76.51
C GLN A 355 -32.98 -7.41 76.06
N ARG A 356 -32.15 -8.20 76.75
CA ARG A 356 -32.21 -9.64 77.07
C ARG A 356 -31.60 -10.64 76.07
N GLY A 357 -30.40 -11.10 76.40
CA GLY A 357 -30.03 -12.51 76.21
C GLY A 357 -28.58 -12.78 75.81
N ILE A 358 -28.04 -12.06 74.83
CA ILE A 358 -26.77 -12.51 74.20
C ILE A 358 -25.54 -11.85 74.84
N HIS A 359 -25.68 -10.64 75.39
CA HIS A 359 -24.60 -9.98 76.12
C HIS A 359 -24.58 -10.31 77.62
N ASP A 360 -25.71 -10.67 78.25
CA ASP A 360 -25.73 -11.06 79.66
C ASP A 360 -25.15 -12.47 79.87
N ASP A 361 -25.31 -13.43 78.95
CA ASP A 361 -24.72 -14.76 79.11
C ASP A 361 -23.19 -14.78 78.98
N ALA A 362 -22.63 -13.91 78.14
CA ALA A 362 -21.19 -13.73 78.00
C ALA A 362 -20.61 -12.96 79.20
N ILE A 363 -21.34 -11.95 79.69
CA ILE A 363 -20.96 -11.16 80.86
C ILE A 363 -21.17 -11.96 82.15
N GLU A 364 -22.18 -12.83 82.29
CA GLU A 364 -22.38 -13.75 83.42
C GLU A 364 -21.36 -14.90 83.40
N ARG A 365 -20.93 -15.40 82.23
CA ARG A 365 -19.81 -16.34 82.16
C ARG A 365 -18.50 -15.67 82.57
N GLU A 366 -18.20 -14.46 82.08
CA GLU A 366 -17.02 -13.71 82.51
C GLU A 366 -17.12 -13.28 83.99
N LEU A 367 -18.29 -12.87 84.48
CA LEU A 367 -18.51 -12.55 85.91
C LEU A 367 -18.40 -13.81 86.78
N GLY A 368 -18.88 -14.96 86.31
CA GLY A 368 -18.76 -16.25 86.98
C GLY A 368 -17.32 -16.78 87.01
N GLU A 369 -16.52 -16.48 85.98
CA GLU A 369 -15.09 -16.78 85.94
C GLU A 369 -14.26 -15.79 86.78
N LEU A 370 -14.64 -14.51 86.82
CA LEU A 370 -13.99 -13.47 87.64
C LEU A 370 -14.34 -13.58 89.14
N THR A 371 -15.58 -13.92 89.51
CA THR A 371 -15.96 -14.19 90.92
C THR A 371 -15.35 -15.48 91.45
N ARG A 372 -15.02 -16.45 90.58
CA ARG A 372 -14.21 -17.63 90.96
C ARG A 372 -12.73 -17.31 91.16
N HIS A 373 -12.24 -16.18 90.62
CA HIS A 373 -10.84 -15.77 90.72
C HIS A 373 -10.58 -14.62 91.71
N SER A 374 -11.60 -14.04 92.35
CA SER A 374 -11.41 -12.96 93.33
C SER A 374 -11.74 -13.39 94.77
N GLN A 375 -11.01 -14.37 95.29
CA GLN A 375 -10.70 -14.35 96.71
C GLN A 375 -9.58 -13.32 96.92
N THR A 376 -9.93 -12.03 96.99
CA THR A 376 -9.25 -10.96 97.73
C THR A 376 -9.63 -9.58 97.16
N GLY A 377 -10.19 -8.72 98.02
CA GLY A 377 -10.22 -7.28 97.80
C GLY A 377 -11.46 -6.73 97.12
N ASP A 378 -12.17 -5.89 97.86
CA ASP A 378 -13.36 -5.09 97.55
C ASP A 378 -13.39 -4.51 96.12
N PHE A 379 -13.96 -5.25 95.17
CA PHE A 379 -14.23 -4.80 93.80
C PHE A 379 -15.75 -4.79 93.61
N THR A 380 -16.36 -3.62 93.80
CA THR A 380 -17.82 -3.50 93.72
C THR A 380 -18.29 -3.66 92.28
N LEU A 381 -19.47 -4.26 92.11
CA LEU A 381 -20.12 -4.53 90.81
C LEU A 381 -20.26 -3.27 89.93
N GLU A 382 -20.28 -2.10 90.57
CA GLU A 382 -20.34 -0.78 89.95
C GLU A 382 -19.01 -0.36 89.31
N SER A 383 -17.88 -0.71 89.91
CA SER A 383 -16.54 -0.47 89.37
C SER A 383 -16.24 -1.34 88.14
N ALA A 384 -16.72 -2.59 88.13
CA ALA A 384 -16.65 -3.49 86.97
C ALA A 384 -17.49 -2.97 85.79
N ARG A 385 -18.72 -2.48 86.06
CA ARG A 385 -19.59 -1.87 85.04
C ARG A 385 -18.99 -0.60 84.44
N GLN A 386 -18.36 0.25 85.24
CA GLN A 386 -17.70 1.47 84.75
C GLN A 386 -16.46 1.17 83.90
N LEU A 387 -15.70 0.12 84.24
CA LEU A 387 -14.51 -0.27 83.49
C LEU A 387 -14.86 -0.91 82.13
N ALA A 388 -15.95 -1.70 82.09
CA ALA A 388 -16.52 -2.23 80.86
C ALA A 388 -17.08 -1.12 79.95
N ALA A 389 -17.83 -0.17 80.50
CA ALA A 389 -18.35 0.98 79.75
C ALA A 389 -17.23 1.82 79.14
N ARG A 390 -16.13 2.07 79.88
CA ARG A 390 -14.96 2.80 79.36
C ARG A 390 -14.25 2.08 78.22
N LYS A 391 -14.11 0.74 78.28
CA LYS A 391 -13.48 -0.03 77.18
C LYS A 391 -14.33 -0.05 75.91
N ILE A 392 -15.67 -0.07 76.04
CA ILE A 392 -16.60 0.00 74.91
C ILE A 392 -16.55 1.38 74.27
N GLN A 393 -16.54 2.44 75.07
CA GLN A 393 -16.37 3.81 74.59
C GLN A 393 -15.04 3.99 73.85
N GLN A 394 -13.93 3.46 74.39
CA GLN A 394 -12.62 3.49 73.73
C GLN A 394 -12.61 2.73 72.39
N ARG A 395 -13.34 1.62 72.26
CA ARG A 395 -13.49 0.91 70.98
C ARG A 395 -14.33 1.70 69.98
N ALA A 396 -15.43 2.29 70.41
CA ALA A 396 -16.27 3.14 69.57
C ALA A 396 -15.52 4.39 69.07
N ASP A 397 -14.72 5.00 69.94
CA ASP A 397 -13.88 6.16 69.61
C ASP A 397 -12.70 5.77 68.70
N SER A 398 -12.13 4.55 68.85
CA SER A 398 -11.09 4.05 67.95
C SER A 398 -11.59 3.76 66.53
N LEU A 399 -12.86 3.36 66.38
CA LEU A 399 -13.49 3.16 65.06
C LEU A 399 -13.85 4.48 64.38
N ARG A 400 -14.19 5.52 65.14
CA ARG A 400 -14.39 6.89 64.62
C ARG A 400 -13.11 7.59 64.18
N ALA A 401 -11.94 7.18 64.67
CA ALA A 401 -10.65 7.77 64.32
C ALA A 401 -10.02 7.20 63.03
N ILE A 402 -10.62 6.15 62.45
CA ILE A 402 -10.13 5.46 61.23
C ILE A 402 -11.03 5.74 60.00
N ALA A 403 -12.20 6.37 60.21
CA ALA A 403 -13.04 6.96 59.15
C ALA A 403 -12.63 8.42 58.92
#